data_AF-A0A2S5CIG9-F1
#
_entry.id   AF-A0A2S5CIG9-F1
#
_cell.length_a   1.000
_cell.length_b   1.000
_cell.length_c   1.000
_cell.angle_alpha   90.00
_cell.angle_beta   90.00
_cell.angle_gamma   90.00
#
_symmetry.space_group_name_H-M   'P 1'
#
loop_
_entity.id
_entity.type
_entity.pdbx_description
1 polymer ?
#
loop_
_entity_poly.entity_id
_entity_poly.type
_entity_poly.pdbx_seq_one_letter_code
_entity_poly.pdbx_strand_id
1 'polypeptide(L)'
;MNETPLWASESFWKKTAIWVTAGSFIVLIVLTFDSLSQTNAGGKRVPAYSVINKQIDYQYQADLHKSMPVIGDTELLFGKEFTEAEAEQLVMLGKKTTQAKNCMNCHTLLGNGAYYAPDLTKAWLDKGWISKDLREELMVKFLMNPEKNARTFGSNRKMPNLNITEAEAKGVVAFLKWMSSIDTNGFPYNFKTINAEE
;
A
#
# COMPACT_ATOMS: atom_id res chain seq x y z
N MET A 1 -24.13 7.27 -59.78
CA MET A 1 -23.17 6.44 -59.02
C MET A 1 -23.42 6.73 -57.55
N ASN A 2 -23.87 5.75 -56.77
CA ASN A 2 -24.04 5.95 -55.33
C ASN A 2 -22.65 5.95 -54.70
N GLU A 3 -22.14 7.13 -54.36
CA GLU A 3 -20.93 7.24 -53.55
C GLU A 3 -21.21 6.65 -52.17
N THR A 4 -20.39 5.69 -51.74
CA THR A 4 -20.48 5.14 -50.40
C THR A 4 -20.23 6.26 -49.40
N PRO A 5 -21.14 6.53 -48.46
CA PRO A 5 -20.94 7.60 -47.50
C PRO A 5 -19.71 7.32 -46.63
N LEU A 6 -19.01 8.38 -46.18
CA LEU A 6 -17.74 8.29 -45.44
C LEU A 6 -17.79 7.31 -44.24
N TRP A 7 -18.90 7.32 -43.50
CA TRP A 7 -19.11 6.46 -42.34
C TRP A 7 -19.33 4.98 -42.70
N ALA A 8 -19.59 4.65 -43.97
CA ALA A 8 -19.65 3.27 -44.48
C ALA A 8 -18.36 2.87 -45.21
N SER A 9 -17.36 3.76 -45.28
CA SER A 9 -16.08 3.46 -45.95
C SER A 9 -15.15 2.66 -45.05
N GLU A 10 -14.71 1.49 -45.52
CA GLU A 10 -13.67 0.68 -44.87
C GLU A 10 -12.39 1.50 -44.65
N SER A 11 -11.97 2.27 -45.67
CA SER A 11 -10.75 3.07 -45.62
C SER A 11 -10.78 4.15 -44.55
N PHE A 12 -11.96 4.76 -44.32
CA PHE A 12 -12.17 5.73 -43.26
C PHE A 12 -11.98 5.06 -41.89
N TRP A 13 -12.68 3.95 -41.64
CA TRP A 13 -12.58 3.25 -40.36
C TRP A 13 -11.20 2.67 -40.09
N LYS A 14 -10.50 2.17 -41.11
CA LYS A 14 -9.11 1.72 -40.98
C LYS A 14 -8.19 2.85 -40.53
N LYS A 15 -8.29 4.03 -41.14
CA LYS A 15 -7.51 5.21 -40.74
C LYS A 15 -7.88 5.68 -39.34
N THR A 16 -9.17 5.75 -39.03
CA THR A 16 -9.68 6.13 -37.70
C THR A 16 -9.15 5.17 -36.63
N ALA A 17 -9.23 3.86 -36.85
CA ALA A 17 -8.70 2.86 -35.93
C ALA A 17 -7.19 3.04 -35.69
N ILE A 18 -6.41 3.28 -36.74
CA ILE A 18 -4.96 3.54 -36.62
C ILE A 18 -4.71 4.80 -35.79
N TRP A 19 -5.38 5.92 -36.10
CA TRP A 19 -5.16 7.19 -35.41
C TRP A 19 -5.61 7.15 -33.94
N VAL A 20 -6.78 6.57 -33.65
CA VAL A 20 -7.29 6.42 -32.28
C VAL A 20 -6.37 5.52 -31.46
N THR A 21 -5.92 4.41 -32.03
CA THR A 21 -5.01 3.47 -31.34
C THR A 21 -3.65 4.12 -31.09
N ALA A 22 -3.06 4.76 -32.12
CA ALA A 22 -1.77 5.43 -31.99
C ALA A 22 -1.83 6.60 -30.99
N GLY A 23 -2.88 7.43 -31.06
CA GLY A 23 -3.10 8.52 -30.12
C GLY A 23 -3.28 8.02 -28.68
N SER A 24 -4.12 7.00 -28.48
CA SER A 24 -4.32 6.39 -27.15
C SER A 24 -3.03 5.78 -26.61
N PHE A 25 -2.22 5.13 -27.46
CA PHE A 25 -0.94 4.56 -27.07
C PHE A 25 0.05 5.64 -26.60
N ILE A 26 0.14 6.78 -27.30
CA ILE A 26 0.98 7.90 -26.88
C ILE A 26 0.52 8.47 -25.54
N VAL A 27 -0.80 8.63 -25.35
CA VAL A 27 -1.36 9.08 -24.07
C VAL A 27 -0.99 8.12 -22.94
N LEU A 28 -1.10 6.81 -23.16
CA LEU A 28 -0.69 5.80 -22.17
C LEU A 28 0.80 5.88 -21.83
N ILE A 29 1.68 6.14 -22.80
CA ILE A 29 3.11 6.34 -22.55
C ILE A 29 3.33 7.55 -21.62
N VAL A 30 2.70 8.69 -21.92
CA VAL A 30 2.84 9.91 -21.11
C VAL A 30 2.34 9.68 -19.68
N LEU A 31 1.15 9.07 -19.53
CA LEU A 31 0.58 8.75 -18.23
C LEU A 31 1.43 7.74 -17.45
N THR A 32 2.14 6.84 -18.14
CA THR A 32 3.08 5.90 -17.50
C THR A 32 4.24 6.66 -16.86
N PHE A 33 4.86 7.61 -17.57
CA PHE A 33 5.96 8.40 -17.00
C PHE A 33 5.50 9.28 -15.83
N ASP A 34 4.33 9.92 -15.95
CA ASP A 34 3.74 10.67 -14.84
C ASP A 34 3.52 9.76 -13.62
N SER A 35 2.90 8.59 -13.82
CA SER A 35 2.65 7.62 -12.74
C SER A 35 3.94 7.17 -12.07
N LEU A 36 4.99 6.84 -12.82
CA LEU A 36 6.30 6.47 -12.26
C LEU A 36 6.86 7.62 -11.40
N SER A 37 6.80 8.86 -11.87
CA SER A 37 7.29 10.01 -11.09
C SER A 37 6.58 10.20 -9.75
N GLN A 38 5.28 9.85 -9.67
CA GLN A 38 4.47 9.99 -8.47
C GLN A 38 4.59 8.81 -7.52
N THR A 39 4.98 7.63 -8.01
CA THR A 39 4.97 6.35 -7.25
C THR A 39 6.34 5.85 -6.85
N ASN A 40 7.42 6.46 -7.36
CA ASN A 40 8.78 6.13 -6.96
C ASN A 40 9.06 6.51 -5.51
N ALA A 41 9.73 5.61 -4.77
CA ALA A 41 10.21 5.88 -3.42
C ALA A 41 11.19 7.07 -3.41
N GLY A 42 11.10 7.89 -2.37
CA GLY A 42 11.80 9.18 -2.28
C GLY A 42 11.13 10.32 -3.06
N GLY A 43 9.97 10.06 -3.68
CA GLY A 43 9.16 11.05 -4.36
C GLY A 43 8.28 11.87 -3.40
N LYS A 44 7.44 12.74 -3.98
CA LYS A 44 6.54 13.62 -3.19
C LYS A 44 5.48 12.86 -2.40
N ARG A 45 4.95 11.77 -2.95
CA ARG A 45 3.86 10.97 -2.36
C ARG A 45 4.33 9.71 -1.65
N VAL A 46 5.49 9.20 -2.05
CA VAL A 46 6.06 7.94 -1.55
C VAL A 46 7.40 8.27 -0.89
N PRO A 47 7.46 8.32 0.45
CA PRO A 47 8.70 8.62 1.15
C PRO A 47 9.81 7.61 0.86
N ALA A 48 11.05 8.00 1.14
CA ALA A 48 12.21 7.11 1.11
C ALA A 48 12.04 5.96 2.11
N TYR A 49 12.77 4.85 1.93
CA TYR A 49 12.59 3.65 2.75
C TYR A 49 12.98 3.88 4.21
N SER A 50 13.97 4.75 4.48
CA SER A 50 14.39 5.17 5.82
C SER A 50 13.30 5.84 6.66
N VAL A 51 12.13 6.18 6.09
CA VAL A 51 10.96 6.65 6.86
C VAL A 51 10.51 5.63 7.92
N ILE A 52 10.90 4.34 7.81
CA ILE A 52 10.64 3.35 8.86
C ILE A 52 11.33 3.69 10.19
N ASN A 53 12.33 4.57 10.19
CA ASN A 53 12.97 5.11 11.39
C ASN A 53 12.22 6.31 11.99
N LYS A 54 11.07 6.68 11.43
CA LYS A 54 10.24 7.79 11.89
C LYS A 54 8.93 7.31 12.47
N GLN A 55 8.39 8.12 13.36
CA GLN A 55 7.01 8.00 13.78
C GLN A 55 6.11 8.29 12.59
N ILE A 56 5.10 7.46 12.41
CA ILE A 56 4.10 7.62 11.35
C ILE A 56 2.74 7.66 12.01
N ASP A 57 1.92 8.62 11.56
CA ASP A 57 0.52 8.73 11.91
C ASP A 57 -0.32 9.08 10.66
N TYR A 58 -1.64 9.13 10.81
CA TYR A 58 -2.56 9.45 9.72
C TYR A 58 -3.71 10.30 10.25
N GLN A 59 -3.75 11.56 9.84
CA GLN A 59 -4.63 12.57 10.43
C GLN A 59 -5.44 13.29 9.36
N TYR A 60 -6.68 13.65 9.71
CA TYR A 60 -7.56 14.41 8.83
C TYR A 60 -7.08 15.87 8.73
N GLN A 61 -6.82 16.34 7.52
CA GLN A 61 -6.50 17.75 7.26
C GLN A 61 -7.74 18.45 6.72
N ALA A 62 -8.28 19.39 7.50
CA ALA A 62 -9.51 20.11 7.17
C ALA A 62 -9.40 20.89 5.84
N ASP A 63 -8.28 21.57 5.62
CA ASP A 63 -8.05 22.38 4.42
C ASP A 63 -8.07 21.55 3.12
N LEU A 64 -7.57 20.31 3.20
CA LEU A 64 -7.50 19.40 2.05
C LEU A 64 -8.73 18.49 1.94
N HIS A 65 -9.61 18.50 2.93
CA HIS A 65 -10.78 17.61 3.04
C HIS A 65 -10.40 16.11 2.91
N LYS A 66 -9.23 15.73 3.42
CA LYS A 66 -8.72 14.35 3.35
C LYS A 66 -7.75 14.04 4.47
N SER A 67 -7.62 12.76 4.79
CA SER A 67 -6.59 12.29 5.71
C SER A 67 -5.24 12.12 5.00
N MET A 68 -4.18 12.52 5.69
CA MET A 68 -2.82 12.55 5.16
C MET A 68 -1.86 11.87 6.16
N PRO A 69 -0.79 11.22 5.67
CA PRO A 69 0.26 10.71 6.55
C PRO A 69 0.97 11.87 7.23
N VAL A 70 1.26 11.72 8.53
CA VAL A 70 2.05 12.65 9.33
C VAL A 70 3.32 11.93 9.74
N ILE A 71 4.47 12.50 9.39
CA ILE A 71 5.79 11.95 9.73
C ILE A 71 6.35 12.78 10.88
N GLY A 72 6.58 12.12 12.01
CA GLY A 72 7.06 12.75 13.25
C GLY A 72 8.55 12.53 13.49
N ASP A 73 8.91 12.52 14.77
CA ASP A 73 10.28 12.33 15.25
C ASP A 73 10.80 10.91 15.01
N THR A 74 12.04 10.67 15.42
CA THR A 74 12.68 9.35 15.30
C THR A 74 11.96 8.30 16.15
N GLU A 75 11.56 7.19 15.52
CA GLU A 75 10.96 6.01 16.15
C GLU A 75 11.62 4.78 15.53
N LEU A 76 12.52 4.15 16.28
CA LEU A 76 13.26 2.99 15.83
C LEU A 76 12.32 1.81 15.59
N LEU A 77 12.51 1.10 14.48
CA LEU A 77 11.82 -0.16 14.22
C LEU A 77 12.71 -1.31 14.73
N PHE A 78 12.17 -2.21 15.54
CA PHE A 78 12.89 -3.32 16.17
C PHE A 78 14.13 -2.89 16.98
N GLY A 79 14.07 -1.70 17.57
CA GLY A 79 15.17 -1.14 18.38
C GLY A 79 16.45 -0.82 17.58
N LYS A 80 16.38 -0.79 16.25
CA LYS A 80 17.50 -0.48 15.36
C LYS A 80 17.17 0.71 14.46
N GLU A 81 18.16 1.57 14.24
CA GLU A 81 18.13 2.55 13.15
C GLU A 81 18.69 1.91 11.88
N PHE A 82 17.97 2.05 10.77
CA PHE A 82 18.34 1.50 9.47
C PHE A 82 18.87 2.60 8.56
N THR A 83 19.99 2.35 7.88
CA THR A 83 20.37 3.16 6.72
C THR A 83 19.33 3.03 5.60
N GLU A 84 19.31 3.95 4.62
CA GLU A 84 18.37 3.87 3.49
C GLU A 84 18.45 2.51 2.77
N ALA A 85 19.66 2.00 2.53
CA ALA A 85 19.87 0.73 1.86
C ALA A 85 19.39 -0.48 2.69
N GLU A 86 19.62 -0.48 4.01
CA GLU A 86 19.12 -1.55 4.88
C GLU A 86 17.58 -1.48 5.01
N ALA A 87 17.01 -0.28 5.09
CA ALA A 87 15.58 -0.07 5.12
C ALA A 87 14.92 -0.55 3.83
N GLU A 88 15.50 -0.22 2.67
CA GLU A 88 15.06 -0.71 1.36
C GLU A 88 15.06 -2.24 1.32
N GLN A 89 16.15 -2.88 1.73
CA GLN A 89 16.25 -4.34 1.75
C GLN A 89 15.17 -4.98 2.63
N LEU A 90 14.92 -4.43 3.82
CA LEU A 90 13.93 -4.94 4.76
C LEU A 90 12.49 -4.74 4.25
N VAL A 91 12.18 -3.55 3.73
CA VAL A 91 10.87 -3.24 3.13
C VAL A 91 10.63 -4.09 1.89
N MET A 92 11.64 -4.29 1.05
CA MET A 92 11.56 -5.13 -0.14
C MET A 92 11.40 -6.62 0.20
N LEU A 93 12.03 -7.11 1.27
CA LEU A 93 11.75 -8.44 1.80
C LEU A 93 10.27 -8.57 2.17
N GLY A 94 9.72 -7.61 2.92
CA GLY A 94 8.31 -7.58 3.28
C GLY A 94 7.38 -7.58 2.07
N LYS A 95 7.62 -6.69 1.10
CA LYS A 95 6.85 -6.63 -0.15
C LYS A 95 6.86 -7.97 -0.88
N LYS A 96 8.04 -8.60 -1.04
CA LYS A 96 8.17 -9.91 -1.69
C LYS A 96 7.47 -11.01 -0.90
N THR A 97 7.57 -11.02 0.43
CA THR A 97 6.84 -11.97 1.28
C THR A 97 5.33 -11.81 1.11
N THR A 98 4.81 -10.58 1.17
CA THR A 98 3.37 -10.30 0.97
C THR A 98 2.87 -10.83 -0.37
N GLN A 99 3.67 -10.70 -1.42
CA GLN A 99 3.37 -11.23 -2.76
C GLN A 99 3.49 -12.76 -2.81
N ALA A 100 4.58 -13.33 -2.31
CA ALA A 100 4.84 -14.77 -2.32
C ALA A 100 3.84 -15.57 -1.49
N LYS A 101 3.35 -14.99 -0.40
CA LYS A 101 2.32 -15.57 0.48
C LYS A 101 0.89 -15.18 0.05
N ASN A 102 0.75 -14.48 -1.09
CA ASN A 102 -0.51 -14.09 -1.71
C ASN A 102 -1.49 -13.38 -0.77
N CYS A 103 -0.99 -12.43 0.03
CA CYS A 103 -1.82 -11.71 1.01
C CYS A 103 -2.99 -10.97 0.34
N MET A 104 -2.83 -10.50 -0.91
CA MET A 104 -3.88 -9.82 -1.68
C MET A 104 -5.07 -10.73 -2.03
N ASN A 105 -4.96 -12.05 -1.90
CA ASN A 105 -6.08 -12.97 -2.10
C ASN A 105 -7.09 -12.94 -0.94
N CYS A 106 -6.73 -12.32 0.19
CA CYS A 106 -7.64 -12.08 1.30
C CYS A 106 -7.80 -10.60 1.63
N HIS A 107 -6.71 -9.82 1.52
CA HIS A 107 -6.66 -8.41 1.86
C HIS A 107 -6.64 -7.53 0.62
N THR A 108 -7.00 -6.26 0.80
CA THR A 108 -6.59 -5.21 -0.13
C THR A 108 -5.30 -4.53 0.34
N LEU A 109 -4.47 -4.11 -0.61
CA LEU A 109 -3.33 -3.21 -0.41
C LEU A 109 -3.49 -2.04 -1.37
N LEU A 110 -3.45 -0.81 -0.85
CA LEU A 110 -3.78 0.41 -1.60
C LEU A 110 -5.15 0.28 -2.29
N GLY A 111 -6.12 -0.36 -1.62
CA GLY A 111 -7.46 -0.61 -2.16
C GLY A 111 -7.57 -1.72 -3.22
N ASN A 112 -6.47 -2.39 -3.59
CA ASN A 112 -6.46 -3.46 -4.58
C ASN A 112 -6.30 -4.83 -3.93
N GLY A 113 -7.15 -5.79 -4.25
CA GLY A 113 -7.10 -7.16 -3.72
C GLY A 113 -8.49 -7.73 -3.41
N ALA A 114 -8.56 -8.63 -2.44
CA ALA A 114 -9.80 -9.27 -2.00
C ALA A 114 -10.38 -8.64 -0.73
N TYR A 115 -11.66 -8.91 -0.46
CA TYR A 115 -12.43 -8.30 0.63
C TYR A 115 -12.76 -9.26 1.78
N TYR A 116 -12.08 -10.41 1.84
CA TYR A 116 -12.24 -11.33 2.95
C TYR A 116 -11.63 -10.76 4.24
N ALA A 117 -10.56 -9.99 4.16
CA ALA A 117 -9.90 -9.41 5.32
C ALA A 117 -9.73 -7.89 5.14
N PRO A 118 -9.42 -7.13 6.22
CA PRO A 118 -9.28 -5.68 6.14
C PRO A 118 -8.17 -5.23 5.21
N ASP A 119 -8.26 -3.98 4.73
CA ASP A 119 -7.20 -3.34 3.95
C ASP A 119 -5.93 -3.15 4.79
N LEU A 120 -4.77 -3.45 4.20
CA LEU A 120 -3.48 -3.40 4.89
C LEU A 120 -2.71 -2.08 4.72
N THR A 121 -3.23 -1.12 3.97
CA THR A 121 -2.53 0.12 3.61
C THR A 121 -2.06 0.91 4.82
N LYS A 122 -2.91 1.01 5.85
CA LYS A 122 -2.60 1.69 7.12
C LYS A 122 -2.54 0.71 8.30
N ALA A 123 -2.32 -0.58 8.06
CA ALA A 123 -2.40 -1.61 9.11
C ALA A 123 -1.38 -1.41 10.23
N TRP A 124 -0.23 -0.76 9.99
CA TRP A 124 0.70 -0.39 11.05
C TRP A 124 0.07 0.57 12.09
N LEU A 125 -0.90 1.36 11.67
CA LEU A 125 -1.57 2.36 12.50
C LEU A 125 -2.84 1.81 13.17
N ASP A 126 -3.17 0.53 13.00
CA ASP A 126 -4.41 -0.03 13.52
C ASP A 126 -4.42 -0.01 15.07
N LYS A 127 -5.50 0.51 15.65
CA LYS A 127 -5.69 0.57 17.11
C LYS A 127 -5.71 -0.81 17.79
N GLY A 128 -5.97 -1.85 17.01
CA GLY A 128 -5.95 -3.24 17.44
C GLY A 128 -4.58 -3.76 17.88
N TRP A 129 -3.51 -3.00 17.63
CA TRP A 129 -2.17 -3.29 18.16
C TRP A 129 -1.95 -2.87 19.62
N ILE A 130 -2.99 -2.37 20.30
CA ILE A 130 -3.05 -2.07 21.74
C ILE A 130 -2.18 -0.86 22.12
N SER A 131 -0.87 -0.92 21.90
CA SER A 131 0.05 0.18 22.17
C SER A 131 1.19 0.21 21.16
N LYS A 132 1.88 1.36 21.06
CA LYS A 132 3.06 1.53 20.20
C LYS A 132 4.17 0.54 20.56
N ASP A 133 4.42 0.36 21.85
CA ASP A 133 5.53 -0.45 22.36
C ASP A 133 5.34 -1.94 22.08
N LEU A 134 4.10 -2.42 22.07
CA LEU A 134 3.79 -3.84 21.84
C LEU A 134 3.54 -4.17 20.37
N ARG A 135 3.17 -3.19 19.54
CA ARG A 135 2.74 -3.39 18.16
C ARG A 135 3.69 -4.27 17.35
N GLU A 136 4.98 -3.98 17.39
CA GLU A 136 5.98 -4.71 16.60
C GLU A 136 6.00 -6.19 16.94
N GLU A 137 6.11 -6.51 18.22
CA GLU A 137 6.11 -7.89 18.71
C GLU A 137 4.80 -8.61 18.39
N LEU A 138 3.66 -7.92 18.58
CA LEU A 138 2.35 -8.47 18.31
C LEU A 138 2.15 -8.78 16.82
N MET A 139 2.59 -7.89 15.92
CA MET A 139 2.52 -8.12 14.49
C MET A 139 3.39 -9.30 14.06
N VAL A 140 4.64 -9.37 14.54
CA VAL A 140 5.55 -10.48 14.22
C VAL A 140 4.97 -11.82 14.70
N LYS A 141 4.52 -11.90 15.95
CA LYS A 141 3.90 -13.11 16.52
C LYS A 141 2.64 -13.52 15.76
N PHE A 142 1.79 -12.55 15.38
CA PHE A 142 0.60 -12.82 14.58
C PHE A 142 0.94 -13.39 13.21
N LEU A 143 1.89 -12.79 12.49
CA LEU A 143 2.30 -13.26 11.15
C LEU A 143 2.90 -14.67 11.19
N MET A 144 3.70 -14.99 12.20
CA MET A 144 4.31 -16.32 12.36
C MET A 144 3.32 -17.39 12.80
N ASN A 145 2.32 -17.03 13.61
CA ASN A 145 1.31 -17.97 14.09
C ASN A 145 -0.05 -17.28 14.29
N PRO A 146 -0.83 -17.09 13.22
CA PRO A 146 -2.08 -16.34 13.27
C PRO A 146 -3.18 -17.06 14.05
N GLU A 147 -3.10 -18.38 14.18
CA GLU A 147 -4.09 -19.18 14.93
C GLU A 147 -3.95 -18.98 16.44
N LYS A 148 -2.71 -18.99 16.97
CA LYS A 148 -2.45 -18.79 18.40
C LYS A 148 -2.46 -17.33 18.82
N ASN A 149 -2.20 -16.42 17.89
CA ASN A 149 -2.12 -14.98 18.14
C ASN A 149 -3.26 -14.22 17.45
N ALA A 150 -4.43 -14.86 17.29
CA ALA A 150 -5.53 -14.33 16.49
C ALA A 150 -5.91 -12.89 16.86
N ARG A 151 -6.09 -12.06 15.83
CA ARG A 151 -6.46 -10.64 15.91
C ARG A 151 -7.69 -10.39 15.05
N THR A 152 -8.78 -11.10 15.34
CA THR A 152 -9.97 -11.09 14.47
C THR A 152 -10.95 -9.96 14.79
N PHE A 153 -10.72 -9.20 15.87
CA PHE A 153 -11.50 -8.03 16.29
C PHE A 153 -13.03 -8.24 16.22
N GLY A 154 -13.49 -9.40 16.70
CA GLY A 154 -14.91 -9.78 16.71
C GLY A 154 -15.42 -10.41 15.41
N SER A 155 -14.60 -10.53 14.37
CA SER A 155 -14.91 -11.35 13.21
C SER A 155 -14.59 -12.83 13.46
N ASN A 156 -15.34 -13.72 12.81
CA ASN A 156 -15.03 -15.16 12.77
C ASN A 156 -14.04 -15.52 11.66
N ARG A 157 -13.42 -14.52 11.02
CA ARG A 157 -12.51 -14.70 9.90
C ARG A 157 -11.11 -15.01 10.43
N LYS A 158 -10.44 -16.00 9.84
CA LYS A 158 -9.12 -16.47 10.31
C LYS A 158 -8.10 -16.37 9.19
N MET A 159 -6.94 -15.83 9.51
CA MET A 159 -5.78 -15.92 8.63
C MET A 159 -5.18 -17.32 8.76
N PRO A 160 -4.99 -18.08 7.66
CA PRO A 160 -4.34 -19.38 7.70
C PRO A 160 -2.86 -19.22 8.06
N ASN A 161 -2.25 -20.26 8.63
CA ASN A 161 -0.81 -20.27 8.82
C ASN A 161 -0.09 -20.43 7.47
N LEU A 162 0.59 -19.37 7.02
CA LEU A 162 1.31 -19.33 5.74
C LEU A 162 2.80 -19.71 5.89
N ASN A 163 3.19 -20.22 7.06
CA ASN A 163 4.57 -20.55 7.42
C ASN A 163 5.52 -19.37 7.14
N ILE A 164 5.16 -18.19 7.66
CA ILE A 164 5.99 -16.98 7.58
C ILE A 164 7.08 -17.09 8.64
N THR A 165 8.34 -17.02 8.21
CA THR A 165 9.49 -17.03 9.12
C THR A 165 9.61 -15.71 9.88
N GLU A 166 10.40 -15.67 10.95
CA GLU A 166 10.59 -14.43 11.72
C GLU A 166 11.19 -13.30 10.87
N ALA A 167 12.16 -13.61 10.00
CA ALA A 167 12.79 -12.62 9.13
C ALA A 167 11.79 -12.03 8.12
N GLU A 168 10.98 -12.89 7.50
CA GLU A 168 9.89 -12.48 6.61
C GLU A 168 8.84 -11.65 7.36
N ALA A 169 8.46 -12.05 8.57
CA ALA A 169 7.50 -11.32 9.40
C ALA A 169 8.00 -9.91 9.73
N LYS A 170 9.27 -9.77 10.14
CA LYS A 170 9.90 -8.46 10.37
C LYS A 170 9.92 -7.60 9.10
N GLY A 171 10.22 -8.22 7.95
CA GLY A 171 10.13 -7.55 6.65
C GLY A 171 8.72 -7.05 6.35
N VAL A 172 7.70 -7.89 6.52
CA VAL A 172 6.29 -7.52 6.29
C VAL A 172 5.89 -6.36 7.19
N VAL A 173 6.27 -6.38 8.48
CA VAL A 173 5.99 -5.28 9.40
C VAL A 173 6.67 -3.98 8.93
N ALA A 174 7.94 -4.02 8.52
CA ALA A 174 8.62 -2.86 7.96
C ALA A 174 7.92 -2.33 6.69
N PHE A 175 7.47 -3.24 5.82
CA PHE A 175 6.71 -2.88 4.63
C PHE A 175 5.36 -2.24 4.96
N LEU A 176 4.62 -2.75 5.95
CA LEU A 176 3.35 -2.17 6.41
C LEU A 176 3.57 -0.81 7.09
N LYS A 177 4.66 -0.63 7.85
CA LYS A 177 5.08 0.66 8.41
C LYS A 177 5.35 1.66 7.28
N TRP A 178 6.22 1.32 6.34
CA TRP A 178 6.53 2.15 5.18
C TRP A 178 5.29 2.50 4.34
N MET A 179 4.44 1.52 4.02
CA MET A 179 3.22 1.74 3.25
C MET A 179 2.23 2.68 3.98
N SER A 180 2.23 2.67 5.31
CA SER A 180 1.42 3.58 6.11
C SER A 180 1.85 5.04 5.99
N SER A 181 3.09 5.32 5.56
CA SER A 181 3.59 6.68 5.28
C SER A 181 3.22 7.23 3.89
N ILE A 182 2.70 6.40 2.99
CA ILE A 182 2.39 6.82 1.61
C ILE A 182 1.19 7.76 1.60
N ASP A 183 1.29 8.86 0.85
CA ASP A 183 0.16 9.73 0.52
C ASP A 183 -0.72 9.05 -0.54
N THR A 184 -1.78 8.45 -0.03
CA THR A 184 -2.83 7.73 -0.76
C THR A 184 -4.03 8.63 -1.08
N ASN A 185 -3.84 9.96 -1.02
CA ASN A 185 -4.85 10.96 -1.34
C ASN A 185 -6.17 10.78 -0.56
N GLY A 186 -6.08 10.51 0.75
CA GLY A 186 -7.24 10.36 1.63
C GLY A 186 -7.75 8.93 1.83
N PHE A 187 -7.17 7.93 1.16
CA PHE A 187 -7.50 6.52 1.40
C PHE A 187 -6.63 5.89 2.51
N PRO A 188 -7.17 5.04 3.40
CA PRO A 188 -8.58 4.76 3.62
C PRO A 188 -9.28 5.93 4.30
N TYR A 189 -10.57 6.08 4.00
CA TYR A 189 -11.41 7.12 4.58
C TYR A 189 -11.86 6.74 5.99
N ASN A 190 -12.00 7.72 6.90
CA ASN A 190 -12.41 7.53 8.30
C ASN A 190 -11.61 6.47 9.08
N PHE A 191 -10.34 6.28 8.73
CA PHE A 191 -9.47 5.36 9.47
C PHE A 191 -9.09 5.94 10.83
N LYS A 192 -9.33 5.18 11.89
CA LYS A 192 -8.96 5.55 13.26
C LYS A 192 -7.61 4.93 13.61
N THR A 193 -6.59 5.76 13.80
CA THR A 193 -5.26 5.28 14.16
C THR A 193 -5.18 4.89 15.63
N ILE A 194 -4.11 4.19 16.01
CA ILE A 194 -3.75 3.91 17.41
C ILE A 194 -3.50 5.18 18.23
N ASN A 195 -3.32 6.33 17.58
CA ASN A 195 -3.14 7.63 18.21
C ASN A 195 -4.43 8.45 18.31
N ALA A 196 -5.52 8.00 17.70
CA ALA A 196 -6.76 8.75 17.70
C ALA A 196 -7.31 8.87 19.13
N GLU A 197 -7.50 10.10 19.60
CA GLU A 197 -8.28 10.38 20.81
C GLU A 197 -9.74 9.95 20.57
N GLU A 198 -10.43 9.46 21.62
CA GLU A 198 -11.80 8.93 21.52
C GLU A 198 -12.84 9.99 21.12
#